data_AF-A0A662C846-F1
#
_entry.id   AF-A0A662C846-F1
#
_cell.length_a   1.000
_cell.length_b   1.000
_cell.length_c   1.000
_cell.angle_alpha   90.00
_cell.angle_beta   90.00
_cell.angle_gamma   90.00
#
_symmetry.space_group_name_H-M   'P 1'
#
loop_
_entity.id
_entity.type
_entity.pdbx_description
1 polymer ?
#
loop_
_entity_poly.entity_id
_entity_poly.type
_entity_poly.pdbx_seq_one_letter_code
_entity_poly.pdbx_strand_id
1 'polypeptide(L)' 'MNKSILDQGWYQFKRQLDYKLSWRGGLLVEVNPRHTSQRCSCCGHTAKENRSPITKVR' A
#
# COMPACT_ATOMS: atom_id res chain seq x y z
N MET A 1 -9.73 10.48 5.60
CA MET A 1 -9.02 9.78 4.51
C MET A 1 -8.62 10.84 3.49
N ASN A 2 -7.37 10.85 3.01
CA ASN A 2 -6.85 11.93 2.17
C ASN A 2 -7.44 11.87 0.76
N LYS A 3 -7.79 13.02 0.16
CA LYS A 3 -8.35 13.10 -1.20
C LYS A 3 -7.41 12.48 -2.26
N SER A 4 -6.11 12.71 -2.12
CA SER A 4 -5.07 12.15 -2.99
C SER A 4 -5.06 10.61 -3.07
N ILE A 5 -5.60 9.91 -2.06
CA ILE A 5 -5.70 8.44 -2.08
C ILE A 5 -6.90 7.99 -2.91
N LEU A 6 -7.98 8.77 -2.91
CA LEU A 6 -9.19 8.47 -3.71
C LEU A 6 -8.94 8.75 -5.20
N ASP A 7 -8.18 9.79 -5.51
CA ASP A 7 -7.86 10.19 -6.90
C ASP A 7 -6.95 9.19 -7.63
N GLN A 8 -6.29 8.27 -6.91
CA GLN A 8 -5.38 7.29 -7.52
C GLN A 8 -6.07 6.07 -8.14
N GLY A 9 -7.38 5.90 -7.96
CA GLY A 9 -8.13 4.84 -8.67
C GLY A 9 -7.71 3.41 -8.29
N TRP A 10 -7.32 3.17 -7.02
CA TRP A 10 -6.83 1.87 -6.52
C TRP A 10 -7.73 0.68 -6.84
N TYR A 11 -9.04 0.88 -6.95
CA TYR A 11 -9.97 -0.16 -7.36
C TYR A 11 -9.69 -0.70 -8.77
N GLN A 12 -9.48 0.19 -9.74
CA GLN A 12 -9.21 -0.22 -11.12
C GLN A 12 -7.83 -0.88 -11.23
N PHE A 13 -6.85 -0.40 -10.45
CA PHE A 13 -5.53 -1.03 -10.38
C PHE A 13 -5.62 -2.50 -9.95
N LYS A 14 -6.36 -2.79 -8.86
CA LYS A 14 -6.55 -4.18 -8.41
C LYS A 14 -7.25 -5.04 -9.46
N ARG A 15 -8.32 -4.52 -10.09
CA ARG A 15 -9.05 -5.23 -11.14
C ARG A 15 -8.15 -5.64 -12.31
N GLN A 16 -7.28 -4.74 -12.75
CA GLN A 16 -6.35 -5.03 -13.85
C GLN A 16 -5.29 -6.07 -13.46
N LEU A 17 -4.82 -6.06 -12.21
CA LEU A 17 -3.89 -7.06 -11.69
C LEU A 17 -4.51 -8.45 -11.62
N ASP A 18 -5.71 -8.56 -11.04
CA ASP A 18 -6.44 -9.82 -10.90
C ASP A 18 -6.68 -10.49 -12.26
N TYR A 19 -7.17 -9.71 -13.21
CA TYR A 19 -7.33 -10.12 -14.60
C TYR A 19 -6.03 -10.62 -15.24
N LYS A 20 -4.91 -9.88 -15.09
CA LYS A 20 -3.63 -10.29 -15.70
C LYS A 20 -3.00 -11.50 -15.00
N LEU A 21 -3.22 -11.65 -13.69
CA LEU A 21 -2.73 -12.78 -12.90
C LEU A 21 -3.51 -14.05 -13.22
N SER A 22 -4.84 -13.98 -13.26
CA SER A 22 -5.68 -15.13 -13.65
C SER A 22 -5.32 -15.67 -15.03
N TRP A 23 -5.02 -14.79 -15.98
CA TRP A 23 -4.51 -15.15 -17.31
C TRP A 23 -3.15 -15.85 -17.33
N ARG A 24 -2.30 -15.57 -16.35
CA ARG A 24 -0.96 -16.18 -16.22
C ARG A 24 -0.94 -17.35 -15.24
N GLY A 25 -2.10 -17.74 -14.68
CA GLY A 25 -2.18 -18.76 -13.63
C GLY A 25 -1.61 -18.33 -12.28
N GLY A 26 -1.47 -17.03 -12.04
CA GLY A 26 -1.01 -16.47 -10.76
C GLY A 26 -2.17 -16.15 -9.80
N LEU A 27 -1.85 -15.99 -8.52
CA LEU A 27 -2.80 -15.64 -7.46
C LEU A 27 -2.55 -14.21 -6.94
N LEU A 28 -3.62 -13.42 -6.80
CA LEU A 28 -3.57 -12.13 -6.13
C LEU A 28 -4.01 -12.29 -4.66
N VAL A 29 -3.17 -11.87 -3.72
CA VAL A 29 -3.48 -11.90 -2.27
C VAL A 29 -3.52 -10.47 -1.73
N GLU A 30 -4.66 -10.07 -1.19
CA GLU A 30 -4.79 -8.78 -0.50
C GLU A 30 -4.34 -8.91 0.96
N VAL A 31 -3.39 -8.07 1.36
CA VAL A 31 -2.92 -7.98 2.75
C VAL A 31 -3.47 -6.73 3.43
N ASN A 32 -3.72 -6.83 4.73
CA ASN A 32 -4.20 -5.70 5.51
C ASN A 32 -3.16 -4.56 5.50
N PRO A 33 -3.51 -3.36 5.00
CA PRO A 33 -2.56 -2.25 4.89
C PRO A 33 -2.28 -1.53 6.22
N ARG A 34 -2.90 -1.94 7.33
CA ARG A 34 -2.72 -1.28 8.63
C ARG A 34 -1.26 -1.38 9.13
N HIS A 35 -0.72 -0.25 9.60
CA HIS A 35 0.60 -0.11 10.21
C HIS A 35 1.82 -0.49 9.35
N THR A 36 1.65 -0.78 8.06
CA THR A 36 2.77 -1.10 7.16
C THR A 36 3.76 0.05 7.00
N SER A 37 3.31 1.30 7.15
CA SER A 37 4.16 2.50 7.12
C SER A 37 4.71 2.94 8.48
N GLN A 38 4.32 2.26 9.56
CA GLN A 38 4.76 2.53 10.93
C GLN A 38 5.74 1.47 11.45
N ARG A 39 5.85 0.34 10.74
CA ARG A 39 6.76 -0.74 11.08
C ARG A 39 8.10 -0.52 10.39
N CYS A 40 9.18 -0.45 11.17
CA CYS A 40 10.54 -0.38 10.63
C CYS A 40 10.89 -1.68 9.90
N SER A 41 11.43 -1.59 8.68
CA SER A 41 11.88 -2.75 7.91
C SER A 41 13.14 -3.40 8.49
N CYS A 42 14.01 -2.63 9.15
CA CYS A 42 15.27 -3.13 9.72
C CYS A 42 15.09 -3.85 11.05
N CYS A 43 14.22 -3.34 11.94
CA CYS A 43 14.10 -3.85 13.32
C CYS A 43 12.69 -4.34 13.68
N GLY A 44 11.70 -4.19 12.79
CA GLY A 44 10.33 -4.67 13.02
C GLY A 44 9.51 -3.89 14.07
N HIS A 45 10.11 -2.88 14.73
CA HIS A 45 9.44 -2.06 15.72
C HIS A 45 8.35 -1.18 15.06
N THR A 46 7.15 -1.17 15.65
CA THR A 46 6.04 -0.33 15.20
C THR A 46 5.90 0.85 16.14
N ALA A 47 6.18 2.06 15.64
CA ALA A 47 6.13 3.29 16.42
C ALA A 47 5.47 4.39 15.60
N LYS A 48 4.83 5.36 16.26
CA LYS A 48 4.10 6.44 15.57
C LYS A 48 5.07 7.37 14.85
N GLU A 49 6.28 7.51 15.38
CA GLU A 49 7.39 8.32 14.91
C GLU A 49 7.98 7.77 13.60
N ASN A 50 7.84 6.47 13.35
CA ASN A 50 8.31 5.83 12.10
C ASN A 50 7.52 6.31 10.88
N ARG A 51 6.31 6.86 11.08
CA ARG A 51 5.50 7.38 9.98
C ARG A 51 6.07 8.72 9.52
N SER A 52 6.79 8.71 8.40
CA SER A 52 7.25 9.95 7.77
C SER A 52 6.05 10.83 7.35
N PRO A 53 5.99 12.10 7.75
CA PRO A 53 5.00 13.03 7.20
C PRO A 53 5.31 13.29 5.72
N ILE A 54 4.26 13.45 4.90
CA ILE A 54 4.37 13.72 3.45
C ILE A 54 5.11 15.03 3.15
N THR A 55 5.23 15.93 4.13
CA THR A 55 6.08 17.12 4.09
C THR A 55 7.55 16.80 4.35
N LYS A 56 8.18 16.03 3.45
CA LYS A 56 9.62 16.21 3.22
C LYS A 56 9.79 16.91 1.88
N VAL A 57 9.73 18.25 1.96
CA VAL A 57 10.34 19.12 0.97
C VAL A 57 11.85 18.85 1.00
N ARG A 58 12.38 18.44 -0.14
CA ARG A 58 13.70 18.88 -0.58
C ARG A 58 13.61 19.19 -2.07
#